data_AF-A0A2A4WM43-F1
#
_entry.id   AF-A0A2A4WM43-F1
#
_cell.length_a   1.000
_cell.length_b   1.000
_cell.length_c   1.000
_cell.angle_alpha   90.00
_cell.angle_beta   90.00
_cell.angle_gamma   90.00
#
_symmetry.space_group_name_H-M   'P 1'
#
loop_
_entity.id
_entity.type
_entity.pdbx_description
1 polymer ?
#
loop_
_entity_poly.entity_id
_entity_poly.type
_entity_poly.pdbx_seq_one_letter_code
_entity_poly.pdbx_strand_id
1 'polypeptide(L)'
;PELRNTPLLLLKEGHCLKDHVLAACKFQPAEMKHSLMGTSLNTLVQMVAGQMGITLVPEMALNQLIYDSAEIKAVHLNEPGPHRKIAFITRLNYAGTRNIEVLMKLFRQQLSKARSGHVVE
;
A
#
# COMPACT_ATOMS: atom_id res chain seq x y z
N PRO A 1 -11.76 -11.61 7.91
CA PRO A 1 -13.23 -11.77 8.13
C PRO A 1 -13.95 -10.44 8.41
N GLU A 2 -13.36 -9.53 9.19
CA GLU A 2 -14.00 -8.25 9.59
C GLU A 2 -14.11 -7.20 8.48
N LEU A 3 -13.23 -7.21 7.47
CA LEU A 3 -13.24 -6.23 6.38
C LEU A 3 -14.49 -6.29 5.47
N ARG A 4 -15.31 -7.34 5.54
CA ARG A 4 -16.44 -7.54 4.61
C ARG A 4 -17.69 -6.73 4.98
N ASN A 5 -17.78 -6.25 6.21
CA ASN A 5 -18.95 -5.53 6.73
C ASN A 5 -18.73 -4.02 6.84
N THR A 6 -17.59 -3.51 6.36
CA THR A 6 -17.23 -2.10 6.42
C THR A 6 -16.94 -1.57 5.01
N PRO A 7 -17.34 -0.33 4.67
CA PRO A 7 -17.02 0.25 3.37
C PRO A 7 -15.51 0.25 3.12
N LEU A 8 -15.09 -0.42 2.04
CA LEU A 8 -13.69 -0.50 1.64
C LEU A 8 -13.36 0.60 0.64
N LEU A 9 -12.50 1.53 1.03
CA LEU A 9 -12.04 2.64 0.21
C LEU A 9 -10.81 2.20 -0.59
N LEU A 10 -10.88 2.27 -1.92
CA LEU A 10 -9.82 1.81 -2.82
C LEU A 10 -9.40 2.90 -3.80
N LEU A 11 -8.21 2.76 -4.37
CA LEU A 11 -7.81 3.59 -5.49
C LEU A 11 -8.67 3.27 -6.73
N LYS A 12 -8.81 4.25 -7.61
CA LYS A 12 -9.44 4.08 -8.93
C LYS A 12 -8.73 3.01 -9.77
N GLU A 13 -9.41 2.58 -10.84
CA GLU A 13 -8.82 1.70 -11.86
C GLU A 13 -7.50 2.26 -12.40
N GLY A 14 -6.60 1.36 -12.80
CA GLY A 14 -5.26 1.69 -13.32
C GLY A 14 -4.16 1.77 -12.26
N HIS A 15 -4.50 1.68 -10.97
CA HIS A 15 -3.52 1.56 -9.89
C HIS A 15 -3.34 0.09 -9.49
N CYS A 16 -2.15 -0.49 -9.76
CA CYS A 16 -1.81 -1.87 -9.37
C CYS A 16 -2.02 -2.18 -7.88
N LEU A 17 -2.06 -1.16 -7.01
CA LEU A 17 -2.32 -1.34 -5.60
C LEU A 17 -3.74 -1.82 -5.33
N LYS A 18 -4.73 -1.41 -6.12
CA LYS A 18 -6.09 -1.95 -6.04
C LYS A 18 -6.06 -3.47 -6.21
N ASP A 19 -5.41 -3.94 -7.26
CA ASP A 19 -5.31 -5.37 -7.57
C ASP A 19 -4.60 -6.15 -6.47
N HIS A 20 -3.52 -5.58 -5.89
CA HIS A 20 -2.84 -6.18 -4.74
C HIS A 20 -3.77 -6.33 -3.53
N VAL A 21 -4.59 -5.32 -3.24
CA VAL A 21 -5.55 -5.35 -2.13
C VAL A 21 -6.61 -6.42 -2.35
N LEU A 22 -7.14 -6.54 -3.58
CA LEU A 22 -8.13 -7.56 -3.91
C LEU A 22 -7.54 -8.97 -3.82
N ALA A 23 -6.30 -9.14 -4.29
CA ALA A 23 -5.59 -10.42 -4.21
C ALA A 23 -5.32 -10.84 -2.75
N ALA A 24 -4.80 -9.93 -1.92
CA ALA A 24 -4.49 -10.22 -0.51
C ALA A 24 -5.74 -10.57 0.31
N CYS A 25 -6.84 -9.83 0.11
CA CYS A 25 -8.08 -10.05 0.84
C CYS A 25 -8.99 -11.13 0.22
N LYS A 26 -8.62 -11.69 -0.94
CA LYS A 26 -9.42 -12.64 -1.73
C LYS A 26 -10.84 -12.13 -1.99
N PHE A 27 -10.97 -10.83 -2.24
CA PHE A 27 -12.26 -10.20 -2.56
C PHE A 27 -12.68 -10.54 -3.98
N GLN A 28 -13.94 -10.92 -4.17
CA GLN A 28 -14.53 -10.97 -5.50
C GLN A 28 -14.99 -9.57 -5.93
N PRO A 29 -14.91 -9.21 -7.22
CA PRO A 29 -15.38 -7.91 -7.70
C PRO A 29 -16.82 -7.59 -7.34
N ALA A 30 -17.68 -8.60 -7.24
CA ALA A 30 -19.08 -8.46 -6.85
C ALA A 30 -19.27 -8.05 -5.38
N GLU A 31 -18.29 -8.29 -4.52
CA GLU A 31 -18.29 -7.91 -3.09
C GLU A 31 -17.90 -6.42 -2.91
N MET A 32 -17.47 -5.73 -3.97
CA MET A 32 -17.05 -4.32 -3.93
C MET A 32 -18.19 -3.31 -4.17
N LYS A 33 -19.47 -3.70 -4.05
CA LYS A 33 -20.61 -2.82 -4.36
C LYS A 33 -20.65 -1.50 -3.58
N HIS A 34 -19.89 -1.38 -2.49
CA HIS A 34 -19.78 -0.18 -1.66
C HIS A 34 -18.38 0.47 -1.65
N SER A 35 -17.53 0.20 -2.65
CA SER A 35 -16.19 0.81 -2.67
C SER A 35 -16.23 2.27 -3.14
N LEU A 36 -15.87 3.20 -2.27
CA LEU A 36 -15.60 4.59 -2.65
C LEU A 36 -14.19 4.69 -3.24
N MET A 37 -14.05 5.46 -4.33
CA MET A 37 -12.81 5.52 -5.09
C MET A 37 -12.06 6.85 -4.92
N GLY A 38 -10.84 6.77 -4.39
CA GLY A 38 -9.89 7.88 -4.34
C GLY A 38 -8.87 7.85 -5.48
N THR A 39 -8.24 8.98 -5.79
CA THR A 39 -7.13 9.07 -6.77
C THR A 39 -5.74 9.01 -6.11
N SER A 40 -5.67 9.12 -4.79
CA SER A 40 -4.40 9.08 -4.05
C SER A 40 -4.57 8.40 -2.68
N LEU A 41 -3.47 7.83 -2.16
CA LEU A 41 -3.45 7.24 -0.82
C LEU A 41 -3.75 8.27 0.27
N ASN A 42 -3.24 9.50 0.13
CA ASN A 42 -3.53 10.60 1.06
C ASN A 42 -5.03 10.87 1.13
N THR A 43 -5.71 10.94 -0.02
CA THR A 43 -7.16 11.17 -0.06
C THR A 43 -7.91 10.04 0.65
N LEU A 44 -7.52 8.78 0.40
CA LEU A 44 -8.15 7.64 1.07
C LEU A 44 -7.99 7.70 2.59
N VAL A 45 -6.80 8.06 3.08
CA VAL A 45 -6.53 8.18 4.51
C VAL A 45 -7.36 9.31 5.14
N GLN A 46 -7.53 10.45 4.45
CA GLN A 46 -8.42 11.51 4.93
C GLN A 46 -9.89 11.08 4.96
N MET A 47 -10.34 10.26 4.01
CA MET A 47 -11.69 9.69 4.04
C MET A 47 -11.86 8.67 5.19
N VAL A 48 -10.82 7.92 5.54
CA VAL A 48 -10.80 7.08 6.75
C VAL A 48 -10.89 7.95 8.01
N ALA A 49 -10.14 9.04 8.11
CA ALA A 49 -10.25 10.00 9.22
C ALA A 49 -11.68 10.55 9.35
N GLY A 50 -12.32 10.84 8.22
CA GLY A 50 -13.73 11.23 8.15
C GLY A 50 -14.74 10.11 8.38
N GLN A 51 -14.32 8.94 8.88
CA GLN A 51 -15.15 7.78 9.22
C GLN A 51 -15.96 7.22 8.04
N MET A 52 -15.49 7.42 6.80
CA MET A 52 -16.20 6.96 5.60
C MET A 52 -15.98 5.48 5.30
N GLY A 53 -15.06 4.81 6.01
CA GLY A 53 -14.72 3.40 5.81
C GLY A 53 -13.30 3.06 6.24
N ILE A 54 -12.77 1.97 5.68
CA ILE A 54 -11.41 1.48 5.89
C ILE A 54 -10.66 1.41 4.56
N THR A 55 -9.33 1.44 4.60
CA THR A 55 -8.49 1.26 3.41
C THR A 55 -7.27 0.40 3.71
N LEU A 56 -6.67 -0.16 2.67
CA LEU A 56 -5.40 -0.88 2.77
C LEU A 56 -4.30 -0.03 2.16
N VAL A 57 -3.20 0.09 2.90
CA VAL A 57 -2.02 0.83 2.48
C VAL A 57 -0.79 -0.07 2.56
N PRO A 58 0.24 0.14 1.72
CA PRO A 58 1.52 -0.52 1.89
C PRO A 58 2.14 -0.15 3.23
N GLU A 59 2.70 -1.12 3.94
CA GLU A 59 3.39 -0.92 5.22
C GLU A 59 4.44 0.21 5.15
N MET A 60 5.24 0.23 4.07
CA MET A 60 6.28 1.25 3.86
C MET A 60 5.75 2.70 3.78
N ALA A 61 4.44 2.89 3.60
CA ALA A 61 3.81 4.20 3.54
C ALA A 61 3.15 4.62 4.86
N LEU A 62 3.04 3.71 5.86
CA LEU A 62 2.33 3.97 7.11
C LEU A 62 2.83 5.22 7.83
N ASN A 63 4.15 5.32 8.03
CA ASN A 63 4.77 6.46 8.73
C ASN A 63 4.54 7.79 8.02
N GLN A 64 4.30 7.81 6.70
CA GLN A 64 4.03 9.04 5.96
C GLN A 64 2.54 9.37 5.93
N LEU A 65 1.70 8.34 5.90
CA LEU A 65 0.25 8.49 5.76
C LEU A 65 -0.43 8.81 7.09
N ILE A 66 0.08 8.30 8.21
CA ILE A 66 -0.62 8.31 9.51
C ILE A 66 0.12 9.19 10.55
N TYR A 67 1.27 9.78 10.20
CA TYR A 67 2.16 10.52 11.11
C TYR A 67 1.45 11.49 12.06
N ASP A 68 0.45 12.22 11.56
CA ASP A 68 -0.29 13.24 12.31
C ASP A 68 -1.77 12.87 12.60
N SER A 69 -2.16 11.61 12.34
CA SER A 69 -3.57 11.18 12.44
C SER A 69 -3.83 10.42 13.73
N ALA A 70 -4.05 11.13 14.84
CA ALA A 70 -4.37 10.54 16.15
C ALA A 70 -5.64 9.66 16.14
N GLU A 71 -6.52 9.86 15.16
CA GLU A 71 -7.82 9.20 15.04
C GLU A 71 -7.77 7.91 14.19
N ILE A 72 -6.64 7.63 13.53
CA ILE A 72 -6.50 6.46 12.65
C ILE A 72 -5.59 5.43 13.31
N LYS A 73 -6.06 4.18 13.35
CA LYS A 73 -5.26 3.03 13.78
C LYS A 73 -4.91 2.16 12.58
N ALA A 74 -3.62 1.86 12.44
CA ALA A 74 -3.14 0.87 11.48
C ALA A 74 -3.15 -0.53 12.13
N VAL A 75 -3.64 -1.53 11.40
CA VAL A 75 -3.64 -2.93 11.82
C VAL A 75 -3.05 -3.77 10.69
N HIS A 76 -2.20 -4.74 11.05
CA HIS A 76 -1.63 -5.65 10.07
C HIS A 76 -2.69 -6.63 9.55
N LEU A 77 -2.63 -6.94 8.25
CA LEU A 77 -3.52 -7.93 7.67
C LEU A 77 -3.11 -9.32 8.16
N ASN A 78 -4.05 -10.11 8.66
CA ASN A 78 -3.80 -11.50 9.05
C ASN A 78 -3.72 -12.42 7.80
N GLU A 79 -2.74 -12.15 6.93
CA GLU A 79 -2.46 -12.89 5.69
C GLU A 79 -0.93 -12.98 5.52
N PRO A 80 -0.38 -14.15 5.16
CA PRO A 80 1.07 -14.30 5.04
C PRO A 80 1.63 -13.46 3.88
N GLY A 81 2.51 -12.50 4.20
CA GLY A 81 3.22 -11.70 3.20
C GLY A 81 4.35 -12.47 2.47
N PRO A 82 4.98 -11.87 1.42
CA PRO A 82 4.81 -10.49 0.94
C PRO A 82 3.78 -10.35 -0.20
N HIS A 83 2.95 -9.29 -0.14
CA HIS A 83 1.90 -9.05 -1.14
C HIS A 83 2.34 -8.19 -2.34
N ARG A 84 3.56 -7.61 -2.33
CA ARG A 84 4.07 -6.76 -3.42
C ARG A 84 5.58 -6.88 -3.60
N LYS A 85 6.01 -7.06 -4.86
CA LYS A 85 7.42 -6.96 -5.28
C LYS A 85 7.64 -5.68 -6.10
N ILE A 86 8.57 -4.84 -5.68
CA ILE A 86 8.95 -3.61 -6.40
C ILE A 86 10.22 -3.87 -7.20
N ALA A 87 10.27 -3.42 -8.44
CA ALA A 87 11.41 -3.61 -9.34
C ALA A 87 11.77 -2.30 -10.06
N PHE A 88 13.05 -2.17 -10.41
CA PHE A 88 13.51 -1.18 -11.37
C PHE A 88 13.36 -1.78 -12.77
N ILE A 89 12.77 -1.01 -13.69
CA ILE A 89 12.60 -1.41 -15.09
C ILE A 89 13.19 -0.32 -15.96
N THR A 90 14.06 -0.69 -16.90
CA THR A 90 14.64 0.22 -17.88
C THR A 90 14.54 -0.36 -19.28
N ARG A 91 14.65 0.51 -20.28
CA ARG A 91 14.87 0.07 -21.67
C ARG A 91 16.25 -0.58 -21.78
N LEU A 92 16.37 -1.58 -22.67
CA LEU A 92 17.64 -2.30 -22.89
C LEU A 92 18.78 -1.35 -23.27
N ASN A 93 18.50 -0.32 -24.08
CA ASN A 93 19.49 0.62 -24.58
C ASN A 93 19.62 1.89 -23.72
N TYR A 94 19.17 1.86 -22.47
CA TYR A 94 19.29 3.01 -21.58
C TYR A 94 20.76 3.22 -21.17
N ALA A 95 21.37 4.32 -21.61
CA ALA A 95 22.79 4.60 -21.38
C ALA A 95 23.17 4.79 -19.89
N GLY A 96 22.20 5.10 -19.03
CA GLY A 96 22.42 5.43 -17.61
C GLY A 96 22.34 4.23 -16.65
N THR A 97 22.61 3.00 -17.09
CA THR A 97 22.50 1.78 -16.24
C THR A 97 23.23 1.91 -14.91
N ARG A 98 24.43 2.51 -14.91
CA ARG A 98 25.21 2.73 -13.70
C ARG A 98 24.49 3.59 -12.65
N ASN A 99 23.72 4.60 -13.08
CA ASN A 99 22.92 5.41 -12.16
C ASN A 99 21.79 4.59 -11.52
N ILE A 100 21.19 3.69 -12.30
CA ILE A 100 20.12 2.80 -11.83
C ILE A 100 20.68 1.79 -10.82
N GLU A 101 21.88 1.26 -11.04
CA GLU A 101 22.56 0.38 -10.09
C GLU A 101 22.82 1.07 -8.75
N VAL A 102 23.30 2.32 -8.78
CA VAL A 102 23.50 3.15 -7.58
C VAL A 102 22.18 3.37 -6.86
N LEU A 103 21.11 3.74 -7.60
CA LEU A 103 19.79 3.95 -7.05
C LEU A 103 19.21 2.67 -6.43
N MET A 104 19.39 1.53 -7.10
CA MET A 104 18.97 0.22 -6.61
C MET A 104 19.70 -0.16 -5.32
N LYS A 105 21.02 0.09 -5.24
CA LYS A 105 21.80 -0.12 -4.02
C LYS A 105 21.26 0.73 -2.88
N LEU A 106 21.01 2.02 -3.12
CA LEU A 106 20.45 2.95 -2.13
C LEU A 106 19.07 2.47 -1.64
N PHE A 107 18.18 2.13 -2.56
CA PHE A 107 16.82 1.67 -2.22
C PHE A 107 16.85 0.38 -1.39
N ARG A 108 17.70 -0.60 -1.74
CA ARG A 108 17.86 -1.84 -0.97
C ARG A 108 18.38 -1.56 0.45
N GLN A 109 19.33 -0.65 0.59
CA GLN A 109 19.87 -0.25 1.89
C GLN A 109 18.82 0.43 2.76
N GLN A 110 18.00 1.33 2.19
CA GLN A 110 16.94 2.00 2.95
C GLN A 110 15.78 1.06 3.30
N LEU A 111 15.38 0.18 2.37
CA LEU A 111 14.32 -0.79 2.63
C LEU A 111 14.70 -1.83 3.68
N SER A 112 15.96 -2.29 3.71
CA SER A 112 16.42 -3.21 4.76
C SER A 112 16.40 -2.56 6.13
N LYS A 113 16.88 -1.31 6.25
CA LYS A 113 16.81 -0.54 7.50
C LYS A 113 15.37 -0.34 7.98
N ALA A 114 14.46 0.00 7.07
CA ALA A 114 13.05 0.19 7.40
C ALA A 114 12.43 -1.10 7.95
N ARG A 115 12.74 -2.28 7.38
CA ARG A 115 12.22 -3.57 7.87
C ARG A 115 12.77 -3.97 9.24
N SER A 116 14.03 -3.66 9.54
CA SER A 116 14.65 -3.98 10.85
C SER A 116 14.10 -3.17 12.03
N GLY A 117 13.42 -2.03 11.77
CA GLY A 117 12.77 -1.22 12.80
C GLY A 117 11.32 -1.61 13.12
N HIS A 118 10.74 -2.58 12.40
CA HIS A 118 9.34 -2.99 12.55
C HIS A 118 9.24 -4.39 13.19
N VAL A 119 9.84 -4.56 14.38
CA VAL A 119 9.38 -5.60 15.31
C VAL A 119 8.19 -5.01 16.04
N VAL A 120 6.99 -5.30 15.55
CA VAL A 120 5.73 -4.87 16.15
C VAL A 120 5.14 -6.11 16.81
N GLU A 121 5.04 -6.07 18.15
CA GLU A 121 4.24 -7.02 18.95
C GLU A 121 2.75 -6.95 18.62
#